data_AF-A0A941C7I6-F1
#
_entry.id   AF-A0A941C7I6-F1
#
_cell.length_a   1.000
_cell.length_b   1.000
_cell.length_c   1.000
_cell.angle_alpha   90.00
_cell.angle_beta   90.00
_cell.angle_gamma   90.00
#
_symmetry.space_group_name_H-M   'P 1'
#
loop_
_entity.id
_entity.type
_entity.pdbx_description
1 polymer ?
#
loop_
_entity_poly.entity_id
_entity_poly.type
_entity_poly.pdbx_seq_one_letter_code
_entity_poly.pdbx_strand_id
1 'polypeptide(L)'
;MFDSAIHIKATLQEIKESTLPSLRTVITEDDMSRFNVGFDHFAKFIQTVKTAKIIQNVIMLYEKNAFAELEQWKKETFPENERDIPILFNTGNDDKLRLFENKEKLDHLQKHEDFVSFPWSVISYYDLIKKKGFYTRDVGYQAGIVSKIFKDKFSDRKKDSFALEKDFRFVYECIDATPPYDSWEDIDIRRKNFKEYFLNNFEAGASYLYLE
;
A
#
# COMPACT_ATOMS: atom_id res chain seq x y z
N MET A 1 0.25 -12.28 -5.36
CA MET A 1 -0.75 -13.30 -4.95
C MET A 1 -0.88 -13.05 -3.48
N PHE A 2 -2.08 -12.73 -2.99
CA PHE A 2 -2.22 -12.35 -1.60
C PHE A 2 -1.80 -13.51 -0.69
N ASP A 3 -0.85 -13.26 0.21
CA ASP A 3 -0.33 -14.21 1.20
C ASP A 3 -0.46 -13.71 2.64
N SER A 4 -0.87 -12.45 2.80
CA SER A 4 -1.08 -11.81 4.08
C SER A 4 -2.34 -10.95 4.11
N ALA A 5 -2.82 -10.70 5.33
CA ALA A 5 -3.91 -9.79 5.59
C ALA A 5 -3.55 -8.80 6.68
N ILE A 6 -3.96 -7.55 6.49
CA ILE A 6 -3.76 -6.45 7.43
C ILE A 6 -5.13 -5.92 7.83
N HIS A 7 -5.39 -5.84 9.14
CA HIS A 7 -6.55 -5.13 9.66
C HIS A 7 -6.20 -3.66 9.82
N ILE A 8 -6.93 -2.82 9.12
CA ILE A 8 -6.77 -1.37 9.17
C ILE A 8 -8.07 -0.74 9.66
N LYS A 9 -7.97 0.35 10.43
CA LYS A 9 -9.09 1.19 10.85
C LYS A 9 -8.96 2.61 10.35
N ALA A 10 -10.07 3.16 9.87
CA ALA A 10 -10.23 4.59 9.66
C ALA A 10 -10.14 5.35 11.00
N THR A 11 -9.59 6.56 10.94
CA THR A 11 -9.42 7.45 12.10
C THR A 11 -9.48 8.92 11.68
N LEU A 12 -9.87 9.77 12.63
CA LEU A 12 -9.83 11.22 12.45
C LEU A 12 -8.42 11.79 12.70
N GLN A 13 -7.54 11.03 13.34
CA GLN A 13 -6.22 11.51 13.77
C GLN A 13 -5.16 11.23 12.71
N GLU A 14 -4.45 12.29 12.30
CA GLU A 14 -3.24 12.17 11.50
C GLU A 14 -2.15 11.43 12.29
N ILE A 15 -1.62 10.35 11.71
CA ILE A 15 -0.52 9.57 12.30
C ILE A 15 0.80 10.19 11.87
N LYS A 16 1.40 10.98 12.77
CA LYS A 16 2.63 11.75 12.52
C LYS A 16 3.89 10.90 12.34
N GLU A 17 3.86 9.63 12.74
CA GLU A 17 5.01 8.73 12.67
C GLU A 17 5.21 8.09 11.29
N SER A 18 4.30 8.33 10.33
CA SER A 18 4.57 7.96 8.95
C SER A 18 5.31 9.09 8.24
N THR A 19 6.62 8.91 8.06
CA THR A 19 7.45 9.71 7.16
C THR A 19 7.17 9.40 5.68
N LEU A 20 6.29 8.45 5.39
CA LEU A 20 5.89 8.04 4.05
C LEU A 20 4.51 8.63 3.70
N PRO A 21 4.32 9.21 2.50
CA PRO A 21 3.04 9.20 1.84
C PRO A 21 2.77 7.79 1.31
N SER A 22 2.77 6.77 2.18
CA SER A 22 2.30 5.46 1.76
C SER A 22 0.79 5.54 1.61
N LEU A 23 0.27 4.87 0.57
CA LEU A 23 -1.16 4.69 0.28
C LEU A 23 -1.96 4.13 1.47
N ARG A 24 -1.29 3.73 2.56
CA ARG A 24 -1.87 3.13 3.76
C ARG A 24 -2.14 4.09 4.89
N THR A 25 -1.79 5.38 4.79
CA THR A 25 -2.02 6.36 5.87
C THR A 25 -3.21 7.28 5.63
N VAL A 26 -3.61 7.41 4.36
CA VAL A 26 -4.72 8.24 3.92
C VAL A 26 -5.48 7.50 2.83
N ILE A 27 -6.79 7.40 2.97
CA ILE A 27 -7.70 6.93 1.92
C ILE A 27 -8.57 8.10 1.47
N THR A 28 -8.65 8.31 0.17
CA THR A 28 -9.50 9.31 -0.47
C THR A 28 -10.59 8.65 -1.31
N GLU A 29 -11.52 9.44 -1.82
CA GLU A 29 -12.59 8.93 -2.67
C GLU A 29 -12.06 8.24 -3.95
N ASP A 30 -10.91 8.67 -4.46
CA ASP A 30 -10.26 8.11 -5.65
C ASP A 30 -9.78 6.66 -5.42
N ASP A 31 -9.49 6.30 -4.16
CA ASP A 31 -8.98 4.98 -3.78
C ASP A 31 -10.09 3.91 -3.67
N MET A 32 -11.35 4.32 -3.70
CA MET A 32 -12.49 3.44 -3.41
C MET A 32 -12.73 2.36 -4.47
N SER A 33 -12.10 2.46 -5.64
CA SER A 33 -12.14 1.41 -6.66
C SER A 33 -11.60 0.06 -6.16
N ARG A 34 -10.71 0.08 -5.16
CA ARG A 34 -10.11 -1.10 -4.52
C ARG A 34 -10.98 -1.74 -3.43
N PHE A 35 -12.04 -1.06 -3.01
CA PHE A 35 -12.88 -1.48 -1.89
C PHE A 35 -14.11 -2.28 -2.36
N ASN A 36 -14.61 -3.14 -1.47
CA ASN A 36 -15.88 -3.84 -1.66
C ASN A 36 -17.11 -3.06 -1.18
N VAL A 37 -16.94 -1.82 -0.71
CA VAL A 37 -17.96 -0.88 -0.24
C VAL A 37 -17.74 0.51 -0.84
N GLY A 38 -18.76 1.38 -0.79
CA GLY A 38 -18.63 2.79 -1.21
C GLY A 38 -18.00 3.67 -0.12
N PHE A 39 -17.58 4.88 -0.51
CA PHE A 39 -16.87 5.83 0.37
C PHE A 39 -17.65 6.16 1.66
N ASP A 40 -18.98 6.31 1.54
CA ASP A 40 -19.88 6.63 2.65
C ASP A 40 -19.94 5.54 3.74
N HIS A 41 -19.40 4.34 3.48
CA HIS A 41 -19.21 3.33 4.53
C HIS A 41 -18.41 3.91 5.72
N PHE A 42 -17.46 4.81 5.44
CA PHE A 42 -16.58 5.41 6.43
C PHE A 42 -17.05 6.81 6.88
N ALA A 43 -18.32 7.17 6.69
CA ALA A 43 -18.84 8.54 6.86
C ALA A 43 -18.42 9.25 8.16
N LYS A 44 -18.27 8.52 9.28
CA LYS A 44 -17.85 9.08 10.58
C LYS A 44 -16.41 9.59 10.61
N PHE A 45 -15.57 9.13 9.69
CA PHE A 45 -14.14 9.45 9.62
C PHE A 45 -13.81 10.38 8.45
N ILE A 46 -14.76 10.62 7.56
CA ILE A 46 -14.53 11.45 6.38
C ILE A 46 -14.33 12.91 6.81
N GLN A 47 -13.19 13.46 6.43
CA GLN A 47 -12.76 14.81 6.71
C GLN A 47 -11.88 15.36 5.58
N THR A 48 -11.39 16.58 5.75
CA THR A 48 -10.36 17.14 4.86
C THR A 48 -8.99 16.63 5.32
N VAL A 49 -8.35 15.82 4.48
CA VAL A 49 -7.01 15.26 4.71
C VAL A 49 -6.00 15.88 3.75
N LYS A 50 -4.72 15.89 4.14
CA LYS A 50 -3.62 16.23 3.25
C LYS A 50 -3.18 14.98 2.50
N THR A 51 -2.96 15.07 1.20
CA THR A 51 -2.43 13.98 0.38
C THR A 51 -1.39 14.52 -0.60
N ALA A 52 -0.46 13.65 -1.01
CA ALA A 52 0.55 13.97 -1.99
C ALA A 52 -0.06 13.94 -3.39
N LYS A 53 0.05 15.05 -4.11
CA LYS A 53 -0.13 15.09 -5.56
C LYS A 53 1.25 14.99 -6.21
N ILE A 54 1.56 13.82 -6.74
CA ILE A 54 2.81 13.60 -7.47
C ILE A 54 2.83 14.52 -8.69
N ILE A 55 3.87 15.34 -8.78
CA ILE A 55 4.12 16.25 -9.89
C ILE A 55 5.12 15.63 -10.86
N GLN A 56 6.19 15.03 -10.33
CA GLN A 56 7.25 14.43 -11.12
C GLN A 56 7.85 13.23 -10.38
N ASN A 57 8.11 12.15 -11.12
CA ASN A 57 8.95 11.05 -10.66
C ASN A 57 10.29 11.09 -11.41
N VAL A 58 11.36 10.65 -10.75
CA VAL A 58 12.64 10.37 -11.37
C VAL A 58 13.21 9.09 -10.79
N ILE A 59 13.80 8.25 -11.63
CA ILE A 59 14.42 7.00 -11.21
C ILE A 59 15.92 7.22 -11.07
N MET A 60 16.46 6.92 -9.90
CA MET A 60 17.90 6.86 -9.68
C MET A 60 18.38 5.43 -9.91
N LEU A 61 19.18 5.21 -10.95
CA LEU A 61 19.74 3.90 -11.26
C LEU A 61 21.18 3.83 -10.73
N TYR A 62 21.44 2.91 -9.81
CA TYR A 62 22.77 2.74 -9.18
C TYR A 62 23.66 1.77 -9.98
N GLU A 63 23.07 0.79 -10.67
CA GLU A 63 23.81 -0.18 -11.48
C GLU A 63 23.40 -0.16 -12.96
N LYS A 64 24.37 0.12 -13.85
CA LYS A 64 24.07 0.25 -15.29
C LYS A 64 23.57 -1.04 -15.94
N ASN A 65 24.05 -2.18 -15.49
CA ASN A 65 23.65 -3.51 -15.97
C ASN A 65 22.19 -3.85 -15.62
N ALA A 66 21.58 -3.14 -14.67
CA ALA A 66 20.19 -3.35 -14.29
C ALA A 66 19.18 -2.57 -15.14
N PHE A 67 19.62 -1.84 -16.17
CA PHE A 67 18.73 -1.03 -17.01
C PHE A 67 17.62 -1.86 -17.69
N ALA A 68 17.94 -3.08 -18.17
CA ALA A 68 16.96 -3.94 -18.80
C ALA A 68 15.89 -4.42 -17.81
N GLU A 69 16.29 -4.73 -16.57
CA GLU A 69 15.39 -5.11 -15.49
C GLU A 69 14.50 -3.94 -15.08
N LEU A 70 15.08 -2.74 -14.96
CA LEU A 70 14.34 -1.51 -14.67
C LEU A 70 13.25 -1.24 -15.72
N GLU A 71 13.58 -1.37 -17.01
CA GLU A 71 12.62 -1.16 -18.09
C GLU A 71 11.49 -2.19 -18.07
N GLN A 72 11.76 -3.43 -17.67
CA GLN A 72 10.73 -4.44 -17.46
C GLN A 72 9.84 -4.07 -16.26
N TRP A 73 10.45 -3.73 -15.13
CA TRP A 73 9.73 -3.31 -13.92
C TRP A 73 8.83 -2.09 -14.19
N LYS A 74 9.30 -1.09 -14.96
CA LYS A 74 8.49 0.07 -15.36
C LYS A 74 7.25 -0.35 -16.13
N LYS A 75 7.36 -1.32 -17.04
CA LYS A 75 6.23 -1.82 -17.83
C LYS A 75 5.19 -2.53 -16.96
N GLU A 76 5.65 -3.26 -15.95
CA GLU A 76 4.79 -4.02 -15.04
C GLU A 76 4.12 -3.14 -13.99
N THR A 77 4.81 -2.07 -13.56
CA THR A 77 4.38 -1.23 -12.43
C THR A 77 3.55 -0.03 -12.88
N PHE A 78 3.93 0.63 -13.97
CA PHE A 78 3.28 1.87 -14.40
C PHE A 78 2.34 1.67 -15.60
N PRO A 79 1.19 2.36 -15.61
CA PRO A 79 0.36 2.53 -16.80
C PRO A 79 1.19 3.04 -17.98
N GLU A 80 0.83 2.68 -19.21
CA GLU A 80 1.61 3.00 -20.41
C GLU A 80 1.89 4.50 -20.57
N ASN A 81 0.93 5.36 -20.23
CA ASN A 81 1.04 6.82 -20.26
C ASN A 81 1.93 7.42 -19.16
N GLU A 82 2.39 6.62 -18.20
CA GLU A 82 3.22 7.03 -17.06
C GLU A 82 4.62 6.42 -17.10
N ARG A 83 4.95 5.64 -18.14
CA ARG A 83 6.25 4.94 -18.25
C ARG A 83 7.41 5.85 -18.68
N ASP A 84 7.13 7.06 -19.16
CA ASP A 84 8.16 8.03 -19.54
C ASP A 84 8.71 8.77 -18.31
N ILE A 85 9.32 7.99 -17.41
CA ILE A 85 9.95 8.50 -16.19
C ILE A 85 11.43 8.73 -16.49
N PRO A 86 11.97 9.95 -16.26
CA PRO A 86 13.40 10.23 -16.41
C PRO A 86 14.25 9.29 -15.56
N ILE A 87 15.33 8.77 -16.14
CA ILE A 87 16.29 7.88 -15.47
C ILE A 87 17.62 8.63 -15.34
N LEU A 88 18.09 8.78 -14.10
CA LEU A 88 19.37 9.37 -13.78
C LEU A 88 20.31 8.29 -13.26
N PHE A 89 21.45 8.13 -13.91
CA PHE A 89 22.51 7.23 -13.43
C PHE A 89 23.23 7.88 -12.26
N ASN A 90 23.11 7.28 -11.08
CA ASN A 90 23.86 7.70 -9.92
C ASN A 90 25.34 7.33 -10.11
N THR A 91 26.19 8.36 -10.23
CA THR A 91 27.64 8.20 -10.36
C THR A 91 28.38 8.50 -9.05
N GLY A 92 27.66 8.54 -7.92
CA GLY A 92 28.19 8.94 -6.62
C GLY A 92 28.36 10.45 -6.44
N ASN A 93 27.78 11.26 -7.35
CA ASN A 93 27.82 12.71 -7.28
C ASN A 93 26.40 13.26 -7.48
N ASP A 94 25.86 13.90 -6.45
CA ASP A 94 24.48 14.43 -6.40
C ASP A 94 24.18 15.51 -7.44
N ASP A 95 25.22 15.99 -8.15
CA ASP A 95 25.14 17.05 -9.15
C ASP A 95 24.12 16.77 -10.26
N LYS A 96 23.95 15.52 -10.70
CA LYS A 96 22.97 15.20 -11.76
C LYS A 96 21.52 15.37 -11.30
N LEU A 97 21.23 14.96 -10.07
CA LEU A 97 19.89 15.14 -9.50
C LEU A 97 19.61 16.63 -9.32
N ARG A 98 20.57 17.38 -8.79
CA ARG A 98 20.44 18.84 -8.64
C ARG A 98 20.27 19.55 -9.98
N LEU A 99 21.02 19.17 -11.01
CA LEU A 99 20.87 19.75 -12.35
C LEU A 99 19.48 19.46 -12.93
N PHE A 100 18.96 18.26 -12.72
CA PHE A 100 17.60 17.90 -13.08
C PHE A 100 16.56 18.72 -12.29
N GLU A 101 16.68 18.78 -10.97
CA GLU A 101 15.80 19.56 -10.08
C GLU A 101 15.74 21.03 -10.51
N ASN A 102 16.89 21.65 -10.78
CA ASN A 102 16.96 23.04 -11.25
C ASN A 102 16.32 23.23 -12.64
N LYS A 103 16.60 22.32 -13.58
CA LYS A 103 16.07 22.41 -14.95
C LYS A 103 14.54 22.30 -14.95
N GLU A 104 14.01 21.36 -14.18
CA GLU A 104 12.58 21.10 -14.07
C GLU A 104 11.89 22.00 -13.01
N LYS A 105 12.67 22.87 -12.34
CA LYS A 105 12.23 23.84 -11.32
C LYS A 105 11.52 23.20 -10.13
N LEU A 106 12.03 22.07 -9.64
CA LEU A 106 11.40 21.23 -8.61
C LEU A 106 11.72 21.65 -7.16
N ASP A 107 12.61 22.62 -6.94
CA ASP A 107 13.14 23.00 -5.62
C ASP A 107 12.07 23.43 -4.59
N HIS A 108 10.90 23.83 -5.06
CA HIS A 108 9.78 24.26 -4.21
C HIS A 108 8.88 23.09 -3.75
N LEU A 109 9.05 21.90 -4.33
CA LEU A 109 8.24 20.72 -4.06
C LEU A 109 8.83 19.90 -2.91
N GLN A 110 7.98 19.12 -2.25
CA GLN A 110 8.45 18.11 -1.30
C GLN A 110 9.01 16.91 -2.06
N LYS A 111 9.99 16.23 -1.46
CA LYS A 111 10.69 15.10 -2.04
C LYS A 111 10.58 13.87 -1.14
N HIS A 112 10.27 12.72 -1.73
CA HIS A 112 10.32 11.43 -1.07
C HIS A 112 11.06 10.43 -1.96
N GLU A 113 11.98 9.68 -1.38
CA GLU A 113 12.71 8.61 -2.07
C GLU A 113 12.22 7.26 -1.57
N ASP A 114 11.68 6.47 -2.50
CA ASP A 114 11.25 5.11 -2.25
C ASP A 114 12.31 4.13 -2.78
N PHE A 115 12.85 3.32 -1.86
CA PHE A 115 13.77 2.24 -2.18
C PHE A 115 12.96 0.98 -2.52
N VAL A 116 12.32 1.01 -3.69
CA VAL A 116 11.49 -0.09 -4.18
C VAL A 116 12.27 -1.41 -4.21
N SER A 117 13.51 -1.37 -4.69
CA SER A 117 14.45 -2.49 -4.70
C SER A 117 15.83 -2.03 -5.17
N PHE A 118 16.92 -2.44 -4.51
CA PHE A 118 18.23 -2.33 -5.14
C PHE A 118 18.20 -3.17 -6.44
N PRO A 119 18.55 -2.60 -7.61
CA PRO A 119 19.54 -1.54 -7.82
C PRO A 119 19.02 -0.16 -8.31
N TRP A 120 17.79 0.24 -7.98
CA TRP A 120 17.28 1.61 -8.24
C TRP A 120 16.41 2.17 -7.11
N SER A 121 16.20 3.48 -7.10
CA SER A 121 15.21 4.16 -6.27
C SER A 121 14.31 5.04 -7.11
N VAL A 122 13.12 5.33 -6.60
CA VAL A 122 12.19 6.28 -7.21
C VAL A 122 12.10 7.50 -6.31
N ILE A 123 12.47 8.65 -6.85
CA ILE A 123 12.29 9.94 -6.19
C ILE A 123 11.01 10.56 -6.73
N SER A 124 10.06 10.79 -5.83
CA SER A 124 8.79 11.46 -6.11
C SER A 124 8.82 12.90 -5.60
N TYR A 125 8.55 13.85 -6.49
CA TYR A 125 8.33 15.26 -6.16
C TYR A 125 6.84 15.53 -6.13
N TYR A 126 6.38 16.16 -5.06
CA TYR A 126 4.95 16.34 -4.83
C TYR A 126 4.59 17.64 -4.13
N ASP A 127 3.37 18.08 -4.39
CA ASP A 127 2.68 19.08 -3.60
C ASP A 127 1.73 18.41 -2.60
N LEU A 128 1.54 19.04 -1.45
CA LEU A 128 0.48 18.66 -0.53
C LEU A 128 -0.81 19.37 -0.94
N ILE A 129 -1.78 18.58 -1.37
CA ILE A 129 -3.15 19.05 -1.65
C ILE A 129 -4.11 18.58 -0.56
N LYS A 130 -5.25 19.26 -0.47
CA LYS A 130 -6.33 18.88 0.44
C LYS A 130 -7.40 18.13 -0.35
N LYS A 131 -7.79 16.96 0.13
CA LYS A 131 -8.90 16.16 -0.43
C LYS A 131 -9.84 15.70 0.68
N LYS A 132 -11.04 15.27 0.28
CA LYS A 132 -11.96 14.55 1.15
C LYS A 132 -11.44 13.12 1.31
N GLY A 133 -11.31 12.64 2.55
CA GLY A 133 -10.66 11.38 2.86
C GLY A 133 -10.71 11.06 4.35
N PHE A 134 -9.99 10.04 4.77
CA PHE A 134 -9.78 9.71 6.18
C PHE A 134 -8.37 9.17 6.39
N TYR A 135 -7.86 9.32 7.62
CA TYR A 135 -6.59 8.70 7.99
C TYR A 135 -6.83 7.25 8.36
N THR A 136 -5.78 6.45 8.31
CA THR A 136 -5.84 5.02 8.59
C THR A 136 -4.76 4.62 9.59
N ARG A 137 -5.05 3.56 10.34
CA ARG A 137 -4.12 2.97 11.31
C ARG A 137 -4.17 1.46 11.25
N ASP A 138 -3.01 0.84 11.34
CA ASP A 138 -2.90 -0.61 11.39
C ASP A 138 -3.29 -1.11 12.79
N VAL A 139 -4.03 -2.21 12.83
CA VAL A 139 -4.55 -2.84 14.06
C VAL A 139 -4.07 -4.27 14.21
N GLY A 140 -3.81 -4.95 13.09
CA GLY A 140 -3.34 -6.33 13.09
C GLY A 140 -2.70 -6.71 11.77
N TYR A 141 -1.79 -7.67 11.83
CA TYR A 141 -1.13 -8.27 10.68
C TYR A 141 -1.12 -9.78 10.84
N GLN A 142 -1.40 -10.50 9.76
CA GLN A 142 -1.31 -11.95 9.73
C GLN A 142 -0.81 -12.43 8.37
N ALA A 143 0.36 -13.06 8.36
CA ALA A 143 0.89 -13.79 7.20
C ALA A 143 0.36 -15.24 7.17
N GLY A 144 0.42 -15.87 6.00
CA GLY A 144 0.15 -17.31 5.84
C GLY A 144 -1.34 -17.65 5.80
N ILE A 145 -2.19 -16.72 5.36
CA ILE A 145 -3.64 -16.96 5.21
C ILE A 145 -3.90 -17.37 3.75
N VAL A 146 -3.72 -18.65 3.42
CA VAL A 146 -3.78 -19.03 2.00
C VAL A 146 -4.36 -20.41 1.70
N SER A 147 -5.60 -20.66 2.15
CA SER A 147 -6.35 -21.79 1.62
C SER A 147 -6.74 -21.56 0.15
N LYS A 148 -7.00 -22.63 -0.61
CA LYS A 148 -7.52 -22.52 -1.99
C LYS A 148 -8.82 -21.72 -2.04
N ILE A 149 -9.70 -21.95 -1.06
CA ILE A 149 -11.02 -21.29 -0.94
C ILE A 149 -10.85 -19.78 -0.73
N PHE A 150 -9.84 -19.36 0.06
CA PHE A 150 -9.48 -17.95 0.23
C PHE A 150 -9.12 -17.33 -1.11
N LYS A 151 -8.21 -17.98 -1.86
CA LYS A 151 -7.78 -17.49 -3.18
C LYS A 151 -8.98 -17.37 -4.11
N ASP A 152 -9.83 -18.38 -4.20
CA ASP A 152 -10.96 -18.39 -5.14
C ASP A 152 -11.95 -17.23 -4.88
N LYS A 153 -12.14 -16.82 -3.62
CA LYS A 153 -13.03 -15.69 -3.28
C LYS A 153 -12.37 -14.32 -3.49
N PHE A 154 -11.09 -14.18 -3.14
CA PHE A 154 -10.41 -12.89 -3.11
C PHE A 154 -9.44 -12.64 -4.27
N SER A 155 -9.42 -13.51 -5.27
CA SER A 155 -8.52 -13.37 -6.44
C SER A 155 -9.00 -12.35 -7.48
N ASP A 156 -10.07 -11.59 -7.20
CA ASP A 156 -10.39 -10.40 -7.99
C ASP A 156 -9.29 -9.35 -7.80
N ARG A 157 -8.39 -9.24 -8.78
CA ARG A 157 -7.29 -8.28 -8.77
C ARG A 157 -7.74 -6.83 -8.70
N LYS A 158 -9.03 -6.53 -8.90
CA LYS A 158 -9.56 -5.17 -8.78
C LYS A 158 -9.84 -4.75 -7.35
N LYS A 159 -10.05 -5.69 -6.42
CA LYS A 159 -10.38 -5.41 -5.02
C LYS A 159 -9.43 -6.14 -4.09
N ASP A 160 -8.77 -5.37 -3.26
CA ASP A 160 -7.87 -5.87 -2.20
C ASP A 160 -8.30 -5.39 -0.81
N SER A 161 -9.35 -4.57 -0.73
CA SER A 161 -9.79 -3.92 0.50
C SER A 161 -11.24 -4.30 0.84
N PHE A 162 -11.43 -5.03 1.95
CA PHE A 162 -12.71 -5.65 2.34
C PHE A 162 -13.21 -5.15 3.70
N ALA A 163 -14.32 -4.41 3.72
CA ALA A 163 -14.79 -3.69 4.92
C ALA A 163 -15.99 -4.36 5.64
N LEU A 164 -16.51 -5.47 5.12
CA LEU A 164 -17.67 -6.13 5.73
C LEU A 164 -17.24 -7.20 6.72
N GLU A 165 -17.93 -7.30 7.86
CA GLU A 165 -17.63 -8.28 8.92
C GLU A 165 -17.62 -9.73 8.38
N LYS A 166 -18.50 -10.04 7.43
CA LYS A 166 -18.58 -11.36 6.79
C LYS A 166 -17.29 -11.72 6.05
N ASP A 167 -16.53 -10.74 5.57
CA ASP A 167 -15.26 -10.98 4.90
C ASP A 167 -14.19 -11.35 5.93
N PHE A 168 -14.13 -10.65 7.07
CA PHE A 168 -13.26 -11.00 8.19
C PHE A 168 -13.53 -12.42 8.70
N ARG A 169 -14.81 -12.78 8.89
CA ARG A 169 -15.21 -14.13 9.32
C ARG A 169 -14.80 -15.20 8.31
N PHE A 170 -14.98 -14.91 7.02
CA PHE A 170 -14.57 -15.83 5.96
C PHE A 170 -13.04 -16.02 5.92
N VAL A 171 -12.26 -14.96 6.11
CA VAL A 171 -10.79 -15.07 6.22
C VAL A 171 -10.40 -15.95 7.40
N TYR A 172 -11.05 -15.78 8.55
CA TYR A 172 -10.82 -16.61 9.74
C TYR A 172 -11.07 -18.10 9.47
N GLU A 173 -12.16 -18.43 8.76
CA GLU A 173 -12.50 -19.80 8.35
C GLU A 173 -11.47 -20.40 7.37
N CYS A 174 -10.74 -19.55 6.65
CA CYS A 174 -9.72 -19.96 5.71
C CYS A 174 -8.34 -20.18 6.33
N ILE A 175 -8.16 -19.93 7.64
CA ILE A 175 -6.90 -20.22 8.34
C ILE A 175 -6.78 -21.74 8.49
N ASP A 176 -5.88 -22.32 7.71
CA ASP A 176 -5.65 -23.75 7.61
C ASP A 176 -4.16 -24.08 7.63
N ALA A 177 -3.84 -25.35 7.88
CA ALA A 177 -2.48 -25.85 7.84
C ALA A 177 -1.87 -25.70 6.44
N THR A 178 -0.58 -25.38 6.39
CA THR A 178 0.26 -25.52 5.20
C THR A 178 1.24 -26.69 5.40
N PRO A 179 0.82 -27.96 5.24
CA PRO A 179 1.73 -29.09 5.39
C PRO A 179 2.88 -29.05 4.36
N PRO A 180 4.07 -29.57 4.71
CA PRO A 180 4.43 -30.15 6.02
C PRO A 180 4.92 -29.09 7.04
N TYR A 181 4.79 -27.80 6.74
CA TYR A 181 5.46 -26.73 7.48
C TYR A 181 4.77 -26.34 8.77
N ASP A 182 3.44 -26.48 8.83
CA ASP A 182 2.64 -26.08 9.99
C ASP A 182 2.27 -27.27 10.88
N SER A 183 2.44 -27.09 12.20
CA SER A 183 1.80 -27.93 13.20
C SER A 183 0.37 -27.48 13.49
N TRP A 184 -0.45 -28.32 14.12
CA TRP A 184 -1.78 -27.92 14.58
C TRP A 184 -1.74 -26.82 15.65
N GLU A 185 -0.68 -26.79 16.48
CA GLU A 185 -0.47 -25.73 17.47
C GLU A 185 -0.24 -24.37 16.79
N ASP A 186 0.53 -24.33 15.70
CA ASP A 186 0.75 -23.11 14.91
C ASP A 186 -0.58 -22.56 14.38
N ILE A 187 -1.47 -23.44 13.93
CA ILE A 187 -2.79 -23.06 13.42
C ILE A 187 -3.70 -22.53 14.53
N ASP A 188 -3.69 -23.14 15.70
CA ASP A 188 -4.46 -22.64 16.84
C ASP A 188 -3.96 -21.26 17.31
N ILE A 189 -2.64 -21.03 17.30
CA ILE A 189 -2.05 -19.72 17.60
C ILE A 189 -2.48 -18.69 16.56
N ARG A 190 -2.39 -19.00 15.27
CA ARG A 190 -2.83 -18.08 14.20
C ARG A 190 -4.30 -17.75 14.29
N ARG A 191 -5.16 -18.76 14.53
CA ARG A 191 -6.59 -18.54 14.73
C ARG A 191 -6.86 -17.67 15.95
N LYS A 192 -6.18 -17.91 17.07
CA LYS A 192 -6.32 -17.08 18.27
C LYS A 192 -5.92 -15.63 17.99
N ASN A 193 -4.76 -15.41 17.36
CA ASN A 193 -4.28 -14.08 17.00
C ASN A 193 -5.23 -13.39 16.02
N PHE A 194 -5.69 -14.08 14.99
CA PHE A 194 -6.65 -13.52 14.03
C PHE A 194 -7.94 -13.12 14.73
N LYS A 195 -8.50 -13.99 15.58
CA LYS A 195 -9.69 -13.66 16.34
C LYS A 195 -9.50 -12.42 17.21
N GLU A 196 -8.37 -12.29 17.89
CA GLU A 196 -8.07 -11.15 18.75
C GLU A 196 -7.90 -9.85 17.95
N TYR A 197 -7.01 -9.84 16.96
CA TYR A 197 -6.64 -8.60 16.25
C TYR A 197 -7.58 -8.23 15.12
N PHE A 198 -8.39 -9.17 14.60
CA PHE A 198 -9.28 -8.93 13.46
C PHE A 198 -10.75 -8.98 13.86
N LEU A 199 -11.22 -10.12 14.40
CA LEU A 199 -12.66 -10.30 14.67
C LEU A 199 -13.13 -9.50 15.88
N ASN A 200 -12.45 -9.60 17.01
CA ASN A 200 -12.83 -8.90 18.24
C ASN A 200 -12.60 -7.39 18.14
N ASN A 201 -11.70 -6.96 17.26
CA ASN A 201 -11.40 -5.56 17.01
C ASN A 201 -12.19 -4.96 15.84
N PHE A 202 -13.01 -5.74 15.13
CA PHE A 202 -13.80 -5.25 14.00
C PHE A 202 -14.78 -4.16 14.44
N GLU A 203 -14.89 -3.10 13.64
CA GLU A 203 -15.82 -2.01 13.85
C GLU A 203 -16.46 -1.58 12.54
N ALA A 204 -17.78 -1.75 12.43
CA ALA A 204 -18.52 -1.41 11.23
C ALA A 204 -18.41 0.08 10.88
N GLY A 205 -18.05 0.37 9.64
CA GLY A 205 -17.80 1.74 9.16
C GLY A 205 -16.44 2.31 9.55
N ALA A 206 -15.55 1.52 10.16
CA ALA A 206 -14.18 1.91 10.49
C ALA A 206 -13.15 0.89 9.97
N SER A 207 -13.44 -0.40 10.14
CA SER A 207 -12.53 -1.50 9.84
C SER A 207 -12.55 -1.93 8.38
N TYR A 208 -11.38 -2.28 7.86
CA TYR A 208 -11.25 -3.08 6.64
C TYR A 208 -10.03 -4.00 6.68
N LEU A 209 -10.11 -5.08 5.92
CA LEU A 209 -9.01 -5.99 5.60
C LEU A 209 -8.34 -5.51 4.33
N TYR A 210 -7.03 -5.29 4.38
CA TYR A 210 -6.19 -5.14 3.20
C TYR A 210 -5.47 -6.47 2.94
N LEU A 211 -5.58 -6.98 1.71
CA LEU A 211 -4.89 -8.19 1.29
C LEU A 211 -3.64 -7.83 0.49
N GLU A 212 -2.49 -8.41 0.84
CA GLU A 212 -1.17 -8.19 0.23
C GLU A 212 -0.55 -9.49 -0.26
#